data_AF-A0A1I8N472-F1
#
_entry.id   AF-A0A1I8N472-F1
#
_cell.length_a   1.000
_cell.length_b   1.000
_cell.length_c   1.000
_cell.angle_alpha   90.00
_cell.angle_beta   90.00
_cell.angle_gamma   90.00
#
_symmetry.space_group_name_H-M   'P 1'
#
loop_
_entity.id
_entity.type
_entity.pdbx_description
1 polymer ?
#
loop_
_entity_poly.entity_id
_entity_poly.type
_entity_poly.pdbx_seq_one_letter_code
_entity_poly.pdbx_strand_id
1 'polypeptide(L)'
;MMKLFVVVLLATLAIAKASPPCLGCPSAVGDEKGTSDATNALKNSLAKLAAGDGPHYTLGEVHSATTQVIQGFLYKINADLVDEHKKTKTCDIDIIDFNDVTVTFHCPGEEPLTKKHSS
;
A
#
# COMPACT_ATOMS: atom_id res chain seq x y z
N MET A 1 -3.96 -52.48 38.02
CA MET A 1 -4.66 -51.51 37.15
C MET A 1 -3.68 -50.39 36.80
N MET A 2 -3.34 -50.22 35.53
CA MET A 2 -2.65 -49.02 35.04
C MET A 2 -3.09 -48.82 33.59
N LYS A 3 -3.86 -47.76 33.34
CA LYS A 3 -4.40 -47.41 32.02
C LYS A 3 -3.25 -46.84 31.18
N LEU A 4 -2.93 -47.52 30.08
CA LEU A 4 -1.99 -47.04 29.07
C LEU A 4 -2.70 -45.97 28.23
N PHE A 5 -2.52 -44.69 28.56
CA PHE A 5 -2.99 -43.59 27.71
C PHE A 5 -1.96 -43.37 26.60
N VAL A 6 -2.20 -43.96 25.43
CA VAL A 6 -1.44 -43.71 24.21
C VAL A 6 -1.90 -42.38 23.64
N VAL A 7 -1.17 -41.30 23.94
CA VAL A 7 -1.38 -39.99 23.32
C VAL A 7 -0.66 -40.00 21.97
N VAL A 8 -1.39 -40.31 20.90
CA VAL A 8 -0.90 -40.18 19.52
C VAL A 8 -0.89 -38.69 19.18
N LEU A 9 0.30 -38.08 19.25
CA LEU A 9 0.52 -36.70 18.84
C LEU A 9 0.57 -36.66 17.30
N LEU A 10 -0.56 -36.42 16.64
CA LEU A 10 -0.59 -36.13 15.19
C LEU A 10 0.04 -34.76 14.95
N ALA A 11 1.33 -34.73 14.66
CA ALA A 11 2.00 -33.55 14.13
C ALA A 11 1.55 -33.35 12.67
N THR A 12 0.52 -32.54 12.44
CA THR A 12 0.19 -32.04 11.11
C THR A 12 1.27 -31.06 10.69
N LEU A 13 2.25 -31.50 9.89
CA LEU A 13 3.16 -30.61 9.19
C LEU A 13 2.35 -29.82 8.15
N ALA A 14 1.96 -28.60 8.50
CA ALA A 14 1.51 -27.61 7.53
C ALA A 14 2.72 -27.26 6.65
N ILE A 15 2.73 -27.75 5.41
CA ILE A 15 3.75 -27.39 4.43
C ILE A 15 3.48 -25.93 4.05
N ALA A 16 4.18 -25.00 4.70
CA ALA A 16 4.22 -23.62 4.27
C ALA A 16 4.88 -23.58 2.89
N LYS A 17 4.10 -23.24 1.85
CA LYS A 17 4.60 -23.06 0.49
C LYS A 17 5.41 -21.76 0.47
N ALA A 18 6.72 -21.85 0.68
CA ALA A 18 7.63 -20.76 0.41
C ALA A 18 7.85 -20.66 -1.11
N SER A 19 7.10 -19.78 -1.77
CA SER A 19 7.39 -19.43 -3.16
C SER A 19 8.75 -18.74 -3.24
N PRO A 20 9.62 -19.07 -4.23
CA PRO A 20 10.88 -18.35 -4.40
C PRO A 20 10.60 -16.85 -4.60
N PRO A 21 11.41 -15.95 -4.02
CA PRO A 21 11.20 -14.51 -4.15
C PRO A 21 11.32 -14.11 -5.63
N CYS A 22 10.26 -13.53 -6.20
CA CYS A 22 10.32 -12.99 -7.55
C CYS A 22 10.68 -11.51 -7.51
N LEU A 23 11.87 -11.20 -8.05
CA LEU A 23 12.39 -9.84 -8.13
C LEU A 23 11.48 -8.99 -9.03
N GLY A 24 10.94 -7.90 -8.48
CA GLY A 24 10.08 -6.97 -9.21
C GLY A 24 8.61 -7.37 -9.31
N CYS A 25 8.16 -8.44 -8.66
CA CYS A 25 6.73 -8.68 -8.50
C CYS A 25 6.12 -7.67 -7.50
N PRO A 26 4.82 -7.33 -7.64
CA PRO A 26 4.11 -6.67 -6.56
C PRO A 26 4.16 -7.54 -5.31
N SER A 27 4.72 -7.01 -4.24
CA SER A 27 4.62 -7.64 -2.92
C SER A 27 3.45 -7.01 -2.20
N ALA A 28 2.52 -7.87 -1.76
CA ALA A 28 1.48 -7.45 -0.83
C ALA A 28 2.15 -6.89 0.40
N VAL A 29 1.66 -5.74 0.83
CA VAL A 29 2.18 -4.98 1.95
C VAL A 29 1.64 -5.59 3.25
N GLY A 30 1.94 -6.88 3.45
CA GLY A 30 1.65 -7.65 4.66
C GLY A 30 2.84 -7.72 5.62
N ASP A 31 4.01 -7.20 5.21
CA ASP A 31 5.10 -6.87 6.10
C ASP A 31 4.92 -5.42 6.60
N GLU A 32 4.98 -5.22 7.92
CA GLU A 32 4.82 -3.91 8.58
C GLU A 32 5.64 -2.78 7.90
N LYS A 33 6.80 -3.16 7.33
CA LYS A 33 7.69 -2.26 6.63
C LYS A 33 7.14 -1.78 5.29
N GLY A 34 6.58 -2.66 4.46
CA GLY A 34 5.98 -2.27 3.17
C GLY A 34 4.83 -1.29 3.36
N THR A 35 4.07 -1.44 4.46
CA THR A 35 2.90 -0.60 4.78
C THR A 35 3.36 0.77 5.20
N SER A 36 4.41 0.81 6.01
CA SER A 36 5.08 2.05 6.37
C SER A 36 5.61 2.77 5.13
N ASP A 37 6.33 2.09 4.23
CA ASP A 37 6.95 2.71 3.06
C ASP A 37 5.90 3.33 2.10
N ALA A 38 4.87 2.56 1.71
CA ALA A 38 3.80 3.06 0.84
C ALA A 38 2.99 4.19 1.50
N THR A 39 2.66 4.06 2.79
CA THR A 39 1.93 5.09 3.54
C THR A 39 2.74 6.37 3.68
N ASN A 40 4.04 6.27 3.92
CA ASN A 40 4.94 7.42 4.02
C ASN A 40 5.10 8.12 2.67
N ALA A 41 5.24 7.35 1.58
CA ALA A 41 5.25 7.89 0.22
C ALA A 41 3.97 8.70 -0.04
N LEU A 42 2.79 8.15 0.26
CA LEU A 42 1.52 8.86 0.10
C LEU A 42 1.44 10.13 0.96
N LYS A 43 1.77 10.05 2.25
CA LYS A 43 1.75 11.21 3.15
C LYS A 43 2.67 12.34 2.66
N ASN A 44 3.89 11.99 2.24
CA ASN A 44 4.84 12.95 1.68
C ASN A 44 4.29 13.60 0.40
N SER A 45 3.73 12.78 -0.50
CA SER A 45 3.12 13.27 -1.72
C SER A 45 1.96 14.23 -1.47
N LEU A 46 1.03 13.88 -0.57
CA LEU A 46 -0.08 14.77 -0.22
C LEU A 46 0.41 16.10 0.36
N ALA A 47 1.41 16.07 1.24
CA ALA A 47 1.99 17.27 1.82
C ALA A 47 2.64 18.18 0.78
N LYS A 48 3.43 17.61 -0.14
CA LYS A 48 4.09 18.36 -1.23
C LYS A 48 3.08 18.93 -2.22
N LEU A 49 2.04 18.17 -2.56
CA LEU A 49 0.97 18.62 -3.44
C LEU A 49 0.18 19.78 -2.82
N ALA A 50 -0.15 19.70 -1.51
CA ALA A 50 -0.85 20.76 -0.80
C ALA A 50 -0.01 22.05 -0.60
N ALA A 51 1.32 21.95 -0.68
CA ALA A 51 2.22 23.11 -0.62
C ALA A 51 2.38 23.83 -1.97
N GLY A 52 1.94 23.21 -3.08
CA GLY A 52 1.91 23.80 -4.41
C GLY A 52 0.49 23.87 -4.98
N ASP A 53 0.33 23.75 -6.30
CA ASP A 53 -0.97 23.77 -6.99
C ASP A 53 -1.62 22.37 -7.09
N GLY A 54 -1.41 21.54 -6.08
CA GLY A 54 -1.96 20.18 -5.98
C GLY A 54 -3.31 20.13 -5.25
N PRO A 55 -3.97 18.97 -5.25
CA PRO A 55 -5.19 18.79 -4.46
C PRO A 55 -4.87 18.82 -2.96
N HIS A 56 -5.77 19.44 -2.18
CA HIS A 56 -5.71 19.47 -0.72
C HIS A 56 -6.43 18.25 -0.12
N TYR A 57 -5.79 17.08 -0.21
CA TYR A 57 -6.26 15.87 0.47
C TYR A 57 -5.47 15.58 1.73
N THR A 58 -6.15 15.06 2.75
CA THR A 58 -5.49 14.41 3.89
C THR A 58 -5.77 12.92 3.89
N LEU A 59 -4.79 12.13 4.32
CA LEU A 59 -4.93 10.68 4.42
C LEU A 59 -5.86 10.30 5.58
N GLY A 60 -6.87 9.49 5.29
CA GLY A 60 -7.71 8.77 6.24
C GLY A 60 -7.15 7.37 6.52
N GLU A 61 -7.98 6.33 6.36
CA GLU A 61 -7.59 4.94 6.54
C GLU A 61 -6.92 4.35 5.28
N VAL A 62 -5.90 3.51 5.46
CA VAL A 62 -5.29 2.73 4.37
C VAL A 62 -5.84 1.31 4.43
N HIS A 63 -6.57 0.90 3.39
CA HIS A 63 -7.20 -0.42 3.30
C HIS A 63 -6.26 -1.48 2.74
N SER A 64 -5.43 -1.09 1.76
CA SER A 64 -4.40 -1.97 1.22
C SER A 64 -3.28 -1.17 0.57
N ALA A 65 -2.10 -1.80 0.45
CA ALA A 65 -1.02 -1.28 -0.34
C ALA A 65 -0.26 -2.43 -1.03
N THR A 66 0.45 -2.10 -2.10
CA THR A 66 1.45 -2.96 -2.73
C THR A 66 2.65 -2.11 -3.12
N THR A 67 3.84 -2.70 -3.00
CA THR A 67 5.08 -2.09 -3.48
C THR A 67 5.69 -2.98 -4.54
N GLN A 68 6.21 -2.36 -5.60
CA GLN A 68 6.87 -3.05 -6.68
C GLN A 68 8.13 -2.29 -7.09
N VAL A 69 9.26 -2.99 -7.17
CA VAL A 69 10.50 -2.42 -7.73
C VAL A 69 10.41 -2.44 -9.24
N ILE A 70 10.60 -1.27 -9.86
CA ILE A 70 10.65 -1.06 -11.31
C ILE A 70 11.98 -0.36 -11.67
N GLN A 71 11.98 0.65 -12.54
CA GLN A 71 13.02 1.68 -12.53
C GLN A 71 12.65 2.70 -11.44
N GLY A 72 12.90 2.38 -10.16
CA GLY A 72 12.36 3.11 -9.00
C GLY A 72 11.32 2.27 -8.25
N PHE A 73 10.35 2.93 -7.61
CA PHE A 73 9.28 2.26 -6.87
C PHE A 73 7.90 2.61 -7.45
N LEU A 74 7.07 1.58 -7.58
CA LEU A 74 5.63 1.71 -7.79
C LEU A 74 4.92 1.33 -6.50
N TYR A 75 4.15 2.26 -5.95
CA TYR A 75 3.21 2.01 -4.87
C TYR A 75 1.79 2.05 -5.41
N LYS A 76 1.00 1.03 -5.11
CA LYS A 76 -0.45 1.05 -5.35
C LYS A 76 -1.14 0.99 -4.00
N ILE A 77 -2.01 1.95 -3.71
CA ILE A 77 -2.58 2.16 -2.39
C ILE A 77 -4.08 2.32 -2.53
N ASN A 78 -4.87 1.55 -1.80
CA ASN A 78 -6.28 1.82 -1.62
C ASN A 78 -6.46 2.48 -0.26
N ALA A 79 -6.93 3.72 -0.25
CA ALA A 79 -7.06 4.50 0.98
C ALA A 79 -8.20 5.51 0.90
N ASP A 80 -8.69 5.90 2.07
CA ASP A 80 -9.60 7.00 2.23
C ASP A 80 -8.84 8.32 2.17
N LEU A 81 -9.30 9.23 1.32
CA LEU A 81 -8.84 10.60 1.23
C LEU A 81 -9.95 11.53 1.71
N VAL A 82 -9.59 12.49 2.55
CA VAL A 82 -10.49 13.53 3.04
C VAL A 82 -10.15 14.83 2.32
N ASP A 83 -11.13 15.43 1.66
CA ASP A 83 -10.95 16.71 0.98
C ASP A 83 -11.13 17.93 1.91
N GLU A 84 -10.91 19.11 1.35
CA GLU A 84 -11.06 20.39 2.06
C GLU A 84 -12.47 20.62 2.65
N HIS A 85 -13.49 19.99 2.06
CA HIS A 85 -14.89 20.04 2.51
C HIS A 85 -15.22 18.96 3.54
N LYS A 86 -14.20 18.25 4.06
CA LYS A 86 -14.34 17.11 4.99
C LYS A 86 -15.11 15.93 4.40
N LYS A 87 -15.25 15.86 3.08
CA LYS A 87 -15.84 14.71 2.42
C LYS A 87 -14.77 13.63 2.30
N THR A 88 -15.11 12.43 2.77
CA THR A 88 -14.25 11.25 2.65
C THR A 88 -14.60 10.48 1.39
N LYS A 89 -13.59 10.04 0.66
CA LYS A 89 -13.71 9.17 -0.52
C LYS A 89 -12.62 8.11 -0.50
N THR A 90 -12.97 6.86 -0.78
CA THR A 90 -11.99 5.79 -0.97
C THR A 90 -11.47 5.86 -2.40
N CYS A 91 -10.16 5.99 -2.58
CA CYS A 91 -9.53 6.07 -3.89
C CYS A 91 -8.46 4.99 -4.03
N ASP A 92 -8.23 4.55 -5.27
CA ASP A 92 -7.01 3.85 -5.66
C ASP A 92 -5.96 4.89 -6.07
N ILE A 93 -4.78 4.83 -5.48
CA ILE A 93 -3.68 5.76 -5.71
C ILE A 93 -2.46 5.00 -6.22
N ASP A 94 -1.97 5.43 -7.38
CA ASP A 94 -0.71 4.95 -7.94
C ASP A 94 0.36 6.02 -7.74
N ILE A 95 1.48 5.65 -7.12
CA ILE A 95 2.66 6.51 -6.93
C ILE A 95 3.85 5.87 -7.64
N ILE A 96 4.43 6.59 -8.59
CA ILE A 96 5.69 6.23 -9.23
C ILE A 96 6.77 7.19 -8.73
N ASP A 97 7.74 6.65 -8.01
CA ASP A 97 8.91 7.38 -7.52
C ASP A 97 10.13 7.01 -8.38
N PHE A 98 10.40 7.87 -9.38
CA PHE A 98 11.54 7.72 -10.28
C PHE A 98 12.00 9.07 -10.84
N ASN A 99 13.11 9.59 -10.30
CA ASN A 99 13.63 10.96 -10.50
C ASN A 99 12.68 12.03 -9.95
N ASP A 100 11.46 12.09 -10.49
CA ASP A 100 10.33 12.83 -9.96
C ASP A 100 9.27 11.87 -9.42
N VAL A 101 8.38 12.36 -8.57
CA VAL A 101 7.26 11.58 -8.06
C VAL A 101 6.00 11.93 -8.84
N THR A 102 5.40 10.92 -9.45
CA THR A 102 4.10 11.02 -10.13
C THR A 102 3.04 10.33 -9.29
N VAL A 103 1.94 11.02 -9.00
CA VAL A 103 0.82 10.53 -8.21
C VAL A 103 -0.43 10.57 -9.06
N THR A 104 -1.13 9.46 -9.21
CA THR A 104 -2.42 9.39 -9.89
C THR A 104 -3.50 8.95 -8.92
N PHE A 105 -4.54 9.77 -8.79
CA PHE A 105 -5.70 9.49 -7.96
C PHE A 105 -6.84 8.95 -8.83
N HIS A 106 -7.32 7.76 -8.52
CA HIS A 106 -8.49 7.13 -9.11
C HIS A 106 -9.61 7.12 -8.08
N CYS A 107 -10.38 8.20 -8.04
CA CYS A 107 -11.50 8.35 -7.10
C CYS A 107 -12.84 8.03 -7.80
N PRO A 108 -13.78 7.33 -7.16
CA PRO A 108 -15.06 6.94 -7.76
C PRO A 108 -15.87 8.13 -8.27
N GLY A 109 -16.30 8.07 -9.54
CA GLY A 109 -17.13 9.12 -10.16
C GLY A 109 -16.36 10.36 -10.61
N GLU A 110 -15.03 10.32 -10.58
CA GLU A 110 -14.13 11.40 -11.01
C GLU A 110 -13.19 10.88 -12.12
N GLU A 111 -12.79 11.77 -13.03
CA GLU A 111 -11.72 11.46 -13.98
C GLU A 111 -10.38 11.32 -13.23
N PRO A 112 -9.47 10.42 -13.65
CA PRO A 112 -8.17 10.26 -13.01
C PRO A 112 -7.40 11.57 -12.92
N LEU A 113 -6.92 11.91 -11.72
CA LEU A 113 -6.13 13.10 -11.47
C LEU A 113 -4.66 12.74 -11.33
N THR A 114 -3.83 13.11 -12.31
CA THR A 114 -2.37 12.93 -12.23
C THR A 114 -1.67 14.23 -11.85
N LYS A 115 -0.78 14.16 -10.85
CA LYS A 115 0.08 15.27 -10.41
C LYS A 115 1.53 14.82 -10.29
N LYS A 116 2.45 15.77 -10.41
CA LYS A 116 3.89 15.56 -10.24
C LYS A 116 4.44 16.49 -9.19
N HIS A 117 5.42 16.02 -8.43
CA HIS A 117 6.23 16.83 -7.54
C HIS A 117 7.67 16.30 -7.51
N SER A 118 8.61 17.13 -7.07
CA SER A 118 9.98 16.68 -6.84
C SER A 118 10.03 15.63 -5.74
N SER A 119 10.90 14.63 -5.88
CA SER A 119 11.08 13.54 -4.90
C SER A 119 11.42 14.05 -3.51
#